data_AF-A0A6J1TGJ7-F1
#
_entry.id   AF-A0A6J1TGJ7-F1
#
_cell.length_a   1.000
_cell.length_b   1.000
_cell.length_c   1.000
_cell.angle_alpha   90.00
_cell.angle_beta   90.00
_cell.angle_gamma   90.00
#
_symmetry.space_group_name_H-M   'P 1'
#
loop_
_entity.id
_entity.type
_entity.pdbx_description
1 polymer ?
#
loop_
_entity_poly.entity_id
_entity_poly.type
_entity_poly.pdbx_seq_one_letter_code
_entity_poly.pdbx_strand_id
1 'polypeptide(L)'
;MGRKGVRKMLNAPPKRHRHYGPTKILRVRKAAVEVMDESENDASSSSDFHGFDVPPDPRHPIINDRDLPKARVLSMFDGIGAGRVVLRRLNIAVEKYWSLEIDENCIRVLRENHSDITHLGSVTDFQHGSVANAGRIDILLGGSPCGEISLANPFGKGLDDPTGQSYLFYDYVRVRNQLKAAADAKGQRFFWLFENTSHLKKEVQATMSKELGCEPFQVCASRFSATKRKRLFWSNIPVIYDSLEPQGRKISLQEYLGLVRVAQVPLAKTITTNRAGQKSSSGKLPVTYEGKEEYLFARDIELLLGFPAGYTDYGGMSNSTRTALLGRSWSVDVVMAILSPLKDFFRREHQGRGLQL
;
A
#
# COMPACT_ATOMS: atom_id res chain seq x y z
N MET A 1 -48.59 58.89 -20.70
CA MET A 1 -48.73 58.44 -22.12
C MET A 1 -47.34 58.50 -22.74
N GLY A 2 -46.73 57.53 -23.40
CA GLY A 2 -47.07 56.17 -23.79
C GLY A 2 -46.12 55.74 -24.92
N ARG A 3 -45.47 54.56 -24.77
CA ARG A 3 -44.96 53.64 -25.83
C ARG A 3 -43.78 54.17 -26.70
N LYS A 4 -42.84 53.38 -27.24
CA LYS A 4 -42.51 51.94 -27.33
C LYS A 4 -41.13 51.87 -28.04
N GLY A 5 -40.32 50.83 -27.83
CA GLY A 5 -39.28 50.50 -28.81
C GLY A 5 -38.11 49.63 -28.35
N VAL A 6 -38.36 48.34 -28.13
CA VAL A 6 -37.33 47.29 -27.98
C VAL A 6 -36.65 47.04 -29.33
N ARG A 7 -35.31 46.97 -29.40
CA ARG A 7 -34.61 46.36 -30.53
C ARG A 7 -33.32 45.60 -30.14
N LYS A 8 -33.49 44.27 -30.11
CA LYS A 8 -32.63 43.16 -30.56
C LYS A 8 -31.10 43.22 -30.35
N MET A 9 -30.65 42.29 -29.51
CA MET A 9 -29.36 41.61 -29.56
C MET A 9 -29.09 40.97 -30.94
N LEU A 10 -27.85 41.06 -31.41
CA LEU A 10 -27.28 40.20 -32.46
C LEU A 10 -25.82 39.86 -32.13
N ASN A 11 -25.64 38.64 -31.65
CA ASN A 11 -24.59 37.64 -31.92
C ASN A 11 -23.22 38.10 -32.43
N ALA A 12 -22.20 37.95 -31.57
CA ALA A 12 -20.82 37.68 -31.98
C ALA A 12 -20.49 36.20 -31.66
N PRO A 13 -19.82 35.44 -32.55
CA PRO A 13 -19.60 34.01 -32.39
C PRO A 13 -18.48 33.70 -31.39
N PRO A 14 -18.58 32.61 -30.59
CA PRO A 14 -17.48 32.18 -29.73
C PRO A 14 -16.35 31.55 -30.56
N LYS A 15 -15.11 31.89 -30.20
CA LYS A 15 -13.88 31.34 -30.78
C LYS A 15 -13.85 29.82 -30.59
N ARG A 16 -13.52 29.11 -31.67
CA ARG A 16 -13.43 27.65 -31.76
C ARG A 16 -12.48 27.08 -30.70
N HIS A 17 -13.02 26.27 -29.79
CA HIS A 17 -12.22 25.33 -29.00
C HIS A 17 -11.65 24.24 -29.93
N ARG A 18 -10.34 24.01 -29.85
CA ARG A 18 -9.71 22.84 -30.47
C ARG A 18 -10.29 21.58 -29.84
N HIS A 19 -10.98 20.78 -30.65
CA HIS A 19 -11.34 19.40 -30.35
C HIS A 19 -10.06 18.60 -30.06
N TYR A 20 -9.86 18.16 -28.83
CA TYR A 20 -9.06 16.97 -28.56
C TYR A 20 -10.00 15.77 -28.71
N GLY A 21 -9.72 14.92 -29.70
CA GLY A 21 -10.45 13.69 -29.95
C GLY A 21 -10.32 12.68 -28.79
N PRO A 22 -11.16 11.64 -28.79
CA PRO A 22 -11.25 10.70 -27.67
C PRO A 22 -9.94 9.90 -27.53
N THR A 23 -9.32 10.00 -26.35
CA THR A 23 -8.21 9.15 -25.92
C THR A 23 -8.69 7.69 -25.94
N LYS A 24 -8.05 6.85 -26.77
CA LYS A 24 -8.31 5.41 -26.85
C LYS A 24 -8.12 4.77 -25.47
N ILE A 25 -9.22 4.39 -24.84
CA ILE A 25 -9.24 3.50 -23.69
C ILE A 25 -8.75 2.12 -24.17
N LEU A 26 -7.60 1.67 -23.67
CA LEU A 26 -7.14 0.31 -23.90
C LEU A 26 -8.09 -0.64 -23.15
N ARG A 27 -9.00 -1.30 -23.88
CA ARG A 27 -9.83 -2.40 -23.36
C ARG A 27 -8.90 -3.56 -23.02
N VAL A 28 -8.68 -3.80 -21.73
CA VAL A 28 -8.11 -5.06 -21.25
C VAL A 28 -9.14 -6.15 -21.53
N ARG A 29 -8.79 -7.10 -22.41
CA ARG A 29 -9.63 -8.27 -22.70
C ARG A 29 -9.63 -9.17 -21.47
N LYS A 30 -10.83 -9.41 -20.94
CA LYS A 30 -11.11 -10.45 -19.95
C LYS A 30 -11.02 -11.80 -20.66
N ALA A 31 -9.96 -12.57 -20.44
CA ALA A 31 -9.90 -13.95 -20.90
C ALA A 31 -10.79 -14.81 -19.99
N ALA A 32 -11.67 -15.60 -20.61
CA ALA A 32 -12.54 -16.54 -19.95
C ALA A 32 -11.71 -17.69 -19.37
N VAL A 33 -12.06 -18.11 -18.15
CA VAL A 33 -11.54 -19.31 -17.51
C VAL A 33 -12.38 -20.48 -18.02
N GLU A 34 -11.79 -21.33 -18.86
CA GLU A 34 -12.30 -22.68 -19.09
C GLU A 34 -11.56 -23.65 -18.16
N VAL A 35 -12.36 -24.50 -17.53
CA VAL A 35 -11.96 -25.57 -16.61
C VAL A 35 -11.47 -26.73 -17.44
N MET A 36 -10.24 -27.20 -17.22
CA MET A 36 -9.80 -28.54 -17.63
C MET A 36 -8.91 -29.18 -16.57
N ASP A 37 -9.04 -30.51 -16.56
CA ASP A 37 -8.86 -31.50 -15.50
C ASP A 37 -7.42 -32.00 -15.35
N GLU A 38 -7.19 -32.76 -14.29
CA GLU A 38 -5.93 -33.37 -13.83
C GLU A 38 -5.28 -34.35 -14.84
N SER A 39 -3.94 -34.41 -14.88
CA SER A 39 -3.15 -35.67 -14.89
C SER A 39 -1.63 -35.42 -14.89
N GLU A 40 -0.93 -36.35 -14.25
CA GLU A 40 0.49 -36.44 -13.88
C GLU A 40 1.48 -36.48 -15.07
N ASN A 41 2.72 -35.99 -14.90
CA ASN A 41 3.93 -36.84 -14.80
C ASN A 41 5.26 -36.05 -14.67
N ASP A 42 6.23 -36.75 -14.05
CA ASP A 42 7.61 -36.40 -13.72
C ASP A 42 8.53 -35.97 -14.89
N ALA A 43 9.52 -35.11 -14.59
CA ALA A 43 10.95 -35.37 -14.86
C ALA A 43 11.86 -34.19 -14.42
N SER A 44 12.98 -34.56 -13.79
CA SER A 44 14.11 -33.74 -13.34
C SER A 44 14.89 -33.03 -14.46
N SER A 45 15.38 -31.80 -14.23
CA SER A 45 16.76 -31.40 -14.59
C SER A 45 17.22 -30.07 -13.96
N SER A 46 18.45 -30.14 -13.45
CA SER A 46 19.50 -29.12 -13.25
C SER A 46 19.19 -27.62 -13.15
N SER A 47 19.73 -27.06 -12.06
CA SER A 47 20.30 -25.72 -11.87
C SER A 47 20.66 -24.93 -13.14
N ASP A 48 20.16 -23.69 -13.24
CA ASP A 48 21.00 -22.50 -13.10
C ASP A 48 20.15 -21.22 -13.04
N PHE A 49 20.38 -20.44 -11.99
CA PHE A 49 19.75 -19.14 -11.72
C PHE A 49 20.38 -18.07 -12.61
N HIS A 50 19.63 -17.48 -13.53
CA HIS A 50 19.94 -16.17 -14.12
C HIS A 50 18.74 -15.23 -13.92
N GLY A 51 19.04 -14.04 -13.40
CA GLY A 51 18.05 -12.99 -13.15
C GLY A 51 17.31 -12.64 -14.44
N PHE A 52 16.03 -12.29 -14.27
CA PHE A 52 15.18 -11.82 -15.35
C PHE A 52 15.69 -10.47 -15.90
N ASP A 53 16.58 -10.52 -16.89
CA ASP A 53 16.84 -9.39 -17.78
C ASP A 53 15.69 -9.34 -18.79
N VAL A 54 14.69 -8.50 -18.49
CA VAL A 54 13.76 -8.04 -19.52
C VAL A 54 14.57 -7.13 -20.45
N PRO A 55 14.71 -7.44 -21.75
CA PRO A 55 15.46 -6.58 -22.65
C PRO A 55 14.80 -5.19 -22.69
N PRO A 56 15.57 -4.10 -22.54
CA PRO A 56 15.02 -2.75 -22.48
C PRO A 56 14.27 -2.40 -23.78
N ASP A 57 13.10 -1.76 -23.68
CA ASP A 57 12.39 -1.20 -24.84
C ASP A 57 13.34 -0.22 -25.56
N PRO A 58 13.67 -0.44 -26.85
CA PRO A 58 14.63 0.37 -27.59
C PRO A 58 14.19 1.84 -27.78
N ARG A 59 12.97 2.20 -27.37
CA ARG A 59 12.44 3.58 -27.41
C ARG A 59 12.59 4.33 -26.08
N HIS A 60 13.07 3.67 -25.03
CA HIS A 60 13.32 4.31 -23.74
C HIS A 60 14.84 4.51 -23.57
N PRO A 61 15.34 5.74 -23.41
CA PRO A 61 16.76 5.95 -23.20
C PRO A 61 17.22 5.17 -21.95
N ILE A 62 18.37 4.51 -22.06
CA ILE A 62 19.06 3.91 -20.91
C ILE A 62 19.51 5.06 -20.02
N ILE A 63 18.73 5.35 -18.99
CA ILE A 63 19.06 6.37 -17.98
C ILE A 63 20.00 5.69 -16.98
N ASN A 64 21.20 6.25 -16.78
CA ASN A 64 22.07 5.72 -15.73
C ASN A 64 21.41 5.95 -14.36
N ASP A 65 21.52 4.96 -13.47
CA ASP A 65 20.98 5.02 -12.10
C ASP A 65 21.37 6.32 -11.36
N ARG A 66 22.62 6.75 -11.56
CA ARG A 66 23.17 7.98 -10.96
C ARG A 66 22.44 9.25 -11.40
N ASP A 67 21.85 9.24 -12.59
CA ASP A 67 21.13 10.39 -13.16
C ASP A 67 19.67 10.42 -12.70
N LEU A 68 19.17 9.33 -12.11
CA LEU A 68 17.84 9.31 -11.50
C LEU A 68 17.82 10.19 -10.23
N PRO A 69 16.68 10.83 -9.92
CA PRO A 69 16.50 11.60 -8.71
C PRO A 69 16.37 10.68 -7.49
N LYS A 70 16.70 11.20 -6.31
CA LYS A 70 16.27 10.59 -5.04
C LYS A 70 14.77 10.84 -4.85
N ALA A 71 14.07 9.91 -4.19
CA ALA A 71 12.65 10.00 -3.95
C ALA A 71 12.31 10.97 -2.80
N ARG A 72 11.25 11.76 -2.98
CA ARG A 72 10.62 12.56 -1.92
C ARG A 72 9.23 12.01 -1.64
N VAL A 73 8.99 11.56 -0.41
CA VAL A 73 7.84 10.72 -0.07
C VAL A 73 6.98 11.38 0.99
N LEU A 74 5.68 11.46 0.74
CA LEU A 74 4.69 11.78 1.76
C LEU A 74 3.89 10.50 2.06
N SER A 75 3.87 10.09 3.33
CA SER A 75 3.06 8.96 3.80
C SER A 75 1.97 9.45 4.73
N MET A 76 0.73 9.21 4.32
CA MET A 76 -0.48 9.56 5.07
C MET A 76 -0.96 8.33 5.83
N PHE A 77 -1.30 8.47 7.11
CA PHE A 77 -1.68 7.33 7.96
C PHE A 77 -0.53 6.31 8.01
N ASP A 78 0.70 6.80 8.22
CA ASP A 78 1.93 6.01 8.03
C ASP A 78 2.00 4.79 8.96
N GLY A 79 1.31 4.85 10.10
CA GLY A 79 1.32 3.80 11.11
C GLY A 79 2.73 3.55 11.59
N ILE A 80 3.18 2.30 11.46
CA ILE A 80 4.53 1.89 11.87
C ILE A 80 5.56 1.98 10.74
N GLY A 81 5.29 2.69 9.63
CA GLY A 81 6.32 3.01 8.63
C GLY A 81 6.63 1.90 7.63
N ALA A 82 5.66 1.05 7.32
CA ALA A 82 5.82 -0.03 6.34
C ALA A 82 6.36 0.48 4.99
N GLY A 83 5.89 1.64 4.53
CA GLY A 83 6.37 2.28 3.30
C GLY A 83 7.86 2.58 3.34
N ARG A 84 8.37 3.14 4.45
CA ARG A 84 9.81 3.44 4.61
C ARG A 84 10.66 2.17 4.64
N VAL A 85 10.19 1.12 5.32
CA VAL A 85 10.84 -0.21 5.34
C VAL A 85 10.94 -0.77 3.93
N VAL A 86 9.86 -0.69 3.14
CA VAL A 86 9.83 -1.15 1.76
C VAL A 86 10.82 -0.38 0.88
N LEU A 87 10.82 0.95 0.94
CA LEU A 87 11.75 1.76 0.14
C LEU A 87 13.22 1.43 0.44
N ARG A 88 13.54 1.19 1.72
CA ARG A 88 14.87 0.73 2.14
C ARG A 88 15.20 -0.65 1.54
N ARG A 89 14.27 -1.61 1.60
CA ARG A 89 14.49 -2.97 1.04
C ARG A 89 14.60 -2.99 -0.48
N LEU A 90 13.93 -2.08 -1.17
CA LEU A 90 14.07 -1.88 -2.61
C LEU A 90 15.34 -1.10 -2.99
N ASN A 91 16.14 -0.68 -2.01
CA ASN A 91 17.30 0.20 -2.17
C ASN A 91 16.95 1.49 -2.93
N ILE A 92 15.75 2.04 -2.76
CA ILE A 92 15.40 3.33 -3.37
C ILE A 92 15.96 4.44 -2.48
N ALA A 93 16.80 5.30 -3.05
CA ALA A 93 17.38 6.42 -2.34
C ALA A 93 16.30 7.46 -1.99
N VAL A 94 16.13 7.76 -0.72
CA VAL A 94 15.13 8.71 -0.23
C VAL A 94 15.82 10.01 0.18
N GLU A 95 15.42 11.13 -0.41
CA GLU A 95 15.90 12.46 -0.01
C GLU A 95 15.17 12.95 1.23
N LYS A 96 13.85 12.82 1.24
CA LYS A 96 12.98 13.24 2.34
C LYS A 96 11.79 12.29 2.46
N TYR A 97 11.47 11.93 3.69
CA TYR A 97 10.28 11.15 4.03
C TYR A 97 9.47 11.92 5.07
N TRP A 98 8.24 12.28 4.73
CA TRP A 98 7.31 12.92 5.64
C TRP A 98 6.20 11.96 6.04
N SER A 99 5.89 11.93 7.34
CA SER A 99 4.82 11.09 7.91
C SER A 99 3.73 11.96 8.52
N LEU A 100 2.48 11.71 8.13
CA LEU A 100 1.28 12.20 8.81
C LEU A 100 0.70 11.04 9.63
N GLU A 101 0.98 11.06 10.93
CA GLU A 101 0.57 10.05 11.92
C GLU A 101 0.33 10.74 13.26
N ILE A 102 -0.65 10.26 14.02
CA ILE A 102 -1.10 10.84 15.30
C ILE A 102 -1.03 9.85 16.47
N ASP A 103 -0.99 8.55 16.20
CA ASP A 103 -0.87 7.52 17.23
C ASP A 103 0.55 7.56 17.83
N GLU A 104 0.64 7.89 19.12
CA GLU A 104 1.93 8.08 19.81
C GLU A 104 2.80 6.82 19.82
N ASN A 105 2.19 5.63 19.84
CA ASN A 105 2.93 4.37 19.80
C ASN A 105 3.48 4.11 18.39
N CYS A 106 2.69 4.41 17.35
CA CYS A 106 3.18 4.40 15.97
C CYS A 106 4.35 5.37 15.77
N ILE A 107 4.21 6.63 16.22
CA ILE A 107 5.26 7.66 16.14
C ILE A 107 6.51 7.22 16.89
N ARG A 108 6.37 6.58 18.05
CA ARG A 108 7.49 6.01 18.79
C ARG A 108 8.23 4.97 17.95
N VAL A 109 7.53 3.99 17.39
CA VAL A 109 8.13 2.96 16.51
C VAL A 109 8.86 3.61 15.33
N LEU A 110 8.27 4.62 14.70
CA LEU A 110 8.89 5.35 13.60
C LEU A 110 10.20 6.02 14.02
N ARG A 111 10.21 6.78 15.13
CA ARG A 111 11.39 7.51 15.61
C ARG A 111 12.57 6.60 15.95
N GLU A 112 12.28 5.45 16.57
CA GLU A 112 13.31 4.49 16.98
C GLU A 112 13.95 3.76 15.79
N ASN A 113 13.18 3.47 14.73
CA ASN A 113 13.67 2.73 13.56
C ASN A 113 14.14 3.61 12.39
N HIS A 114 13.72 4.88 12.36
CA HIS A 114 13.87 5.78 11.22
C HIS A 114 14.09 7.24 11.64
N SER A 115 15.35 7.60 11.91
CA SER A 115 15.75 8.97 12.25
C SER A 115 15.57 9.98 11.11
N ASP A 116 15.38 9.51 9.88
CA ASP A 116 15.23 10.33 8.67
C ASP A 116 13.78 10.79 8.40
N ILE A 117 12.81 10.33 9.18
CA ILE A 117 11.40 10.69 9.01
C ILE A 117 11.10 12.05 9.67
N THR A 118 10.51 12.95 8.89
CA THR A 118 9.93 14.20 9.41
C THR A 118 8.45 13.99 9.73
N HIS A 119 8.07 14.16 11.00
CA HIS A 119 6.68 14.02 11.44
C HIS A 119 5.91 15.33 11.27
N LEU A 120 4.77 15.26 10.57
CA LEU A 120 3.94 16.43 10.24
C LEU A 120 2.62 16.49 11.03
N GLY A 121 2.36 15.52 11.91
CA GLY A 121 1.16 15.49 12.74
C GLY A 121 -0.08 15.00 12.00
N SER A 122 -1.24 15.62 12.27
CA SER A 122 -2.52 15.20 11.72
C SER A 122 -2.69 15.58 10.25
N VAL A 123 -3.30 14.69 9.48
CA VAL A 123 -3.71 14.96 8.10
C VAL A 123 -4.73 16.11 7.99
N THR A 124 -5.59 16.28 9.01
CA THR A 124 -6.62 17.32 9.03
C THR A 124 -6.02 18.72 9.07
N ASP A 125 -4.84 18.84 9.66
CA ASP A 125 -4.09 20.10 9.79
C ASP A 125 -3.17 20.32 8.58
N PHE A 126 -3.02 19.32 7.72
CA PHE A 126 -2.23 19.39 6.49
C PHE A 126 -3.03 20.08 5.38
N GLN A 127 -2.98 21.42 5.43
CA GLN A 127 -3.69 22.33 4.53
C GLN A 127 -2.95 22.60 3.20
N HIS A 128 -3.62 23.26 2.27
CA HIS A 128 -3.08 23.63 0.94
C HIS A 128 -1.69 24.31 0.99
N GLY A 129 -1.46 25.21 1.96
CA GLY A 129 -0.17 25.89 2.13
C GLY A 129 0.96 24.93 2.50
N SER A 130 0.66 23.87 3.24
CA SER A 130 1.64 22.85 3.65
C SER A 130 2.15 22.05 2.46
N VAL A 131 1.29 21.76 1.47
CA VAL A 131 1.67 21.09 0.21
C VAL A 131 2.57 22.00 -0.64
N ALA A 132 2.21 23.28 -0.77
CA ALA A 132 3.03 24.24 -1.51
C ALA A 132 4.42 24.40 -0.89
N ASN A 133 4.51 24.44 0.45
CA ASN A 133 5.76 24.57 1.19
C ASN A 133 6.60 23.28 1.22
N ALA A 134 5.98 22.10 1.16
CA ALA A 134 6.70 20.81 1.10
C ALA A 134 7.53 20.66 -0.19
N GLY A 135 7.23 21.46 -1.21
CA GLY A 135 7.93 21.46 -2.49
C GLY A 135 7.58 20.25 -3.35
N ARG A 136 8.57 19.64 -3.98
CA ARG A 136 8.39 18.45 -4.82
C ARG A 136 8.07 17.22 -3.95
N ILE A 137 7.00 16.49 -4.28
CA ILE A 137 6.69 15.16 -3.77
C ILE A 137 6.58 14.22 -4.97
N ASP A 138 7.26 13.08 -4.90
CA ASP A 138 7.30 12.09 -5.97
C ASP A 138 6.40 10.90 -5.70
N ILE A 139 6.28 10.51 -4.43
CA ILE A 139 5.52 9.33 -4.01
C ILE A 139 4.56 9.72 -2.88
N LEU A 140 3.28 9.42 -3.05
CA LEU A 140 2.26 9.52 -2.01
C LEU A 140 1.79 8.12 -1.58
N LEU A 141 1.93 7.79 -0.30
CA LEU A 141 1.45 6.54 0.28
C LEU A 141 0.30 6.81 1.25
N GLY A 142 -0.64 5.87 1.38
CA GLY A 142 -1.53 5.88 2.54
C GLY A 142 -2.58 4.78 2.56
N GLY A 143 -3.11 4.51 3.75
CA GLY A 143 -4.24 3.61 3.97
C GLY A 143 -5.07 4.15 5.13
N SER A 144 -6.26 4.68 4.84
CA SER A 144 -7.08 5.30 5.88
C SER A 144 -7.66 4.24 6.85
N PRO A 145 -8.00 4.63 8.09
CA PRO A 145 -8.64 3.72 9.05
C PRO A 145 -9.88 3.03 8.45
N CYS A 146 -9.89 1.69 8.44
CA CYS A 146 -10.96 0.91 7.81
C CYS A 146 -12.07 0.46 8.78
N GLY A 147 -11.99 0.87 10.05
CA GLY A 147 -12.79 0.32 11.13
C GLY A 147 -14.30 0.49 10.97
N GLU A 148 -14.75 1.56 10.30
CA GLU A 148 -16.18 1.88 10.17
C GLU A 148 -16.76 1.52 8.80
N ILE A 149 -15.91 1.12 7.85
CA ILE A 149 -16.30 0.68 6.51
C ILE A 149 -16.14 -0.82 6.29
N SER A 150 -15.42 -1.50 7.19
CA SER A 150 -15.26 -2.95 7.17
C SER A 150 -16.58 -3.66 7.50
N LEU A 151 -16.94 -4.64 6.67
CA LEU A 151 -18.07 -5.56 6.91
C LEU A 151 -17.92 -6.37 8.21
N ALA A 152 -16.71 -6.43 8.78
CA ALA A 152 -16.49 -7.05 10.09
C ALA A 152 -17.02 -6.20 11.26
N ASN A 153 -17.35 -4.92 11.05
CA ASN A 153 -17.96 -4.05 12.04
C ASN A 153 -19.39 -3.66 11.62
N PRO A 154 -20.43 -4.30 12.19
CA PRO A 154 -21.81 -3.98 11.85
C PRO A 154 -22.26 -2.60 12.35
N PHE A 155 -21.53 -1.99 13.27
CA PHE A 155 -21.82 -0.68 13.87
C PHE A 155 -20.98 0.46 13.26
N GLY A 156 -20.34 0.21 12.12
CA GLY A 156 -19.55 1.23 11.43
C GLY A 156 -20.42 2.38 10.92
N LYS A 157 -19.94 3.62 11.12
CA LYS A 157 -20.55 4.84 10.61
C LYS A 157 -20.54 4.98 9.08
N GLY A 158 -19.76 4.15 8.38
CA GLY A 158 -19.60 4.22 6.93
C GLY A 158 -18.52 5.21 6.49
N LEU A 159 -18.43 5.44 5.19
CA LEU A 159 -17.38 6.27 4.57
C LEU A 159 -17.70 7.78 4.66
N ASP A 160 -18.98 8.13 4.63
CA ASP A 160 -19.44 9.50 4.38
C ASP A 160 -19.82 10.28 5.65
N ASP A 161 -19.70 9.66 6.83
CA ASP A 161 -19.94 10.34 8.11
C ASP A 161 -18.68 11.13 8.52
N PRO A 162 -18.72 12.49 8.54
CA PRO A 162 -17.57 13.33 8.84
C PRO A 162 -17.06 13.20 10.29
N THR A 163 -17.84 12.57 11.18
CA THR A 163 -17.44 12.25 12.55
C THR A 163 -16.76 10.88 12.66
N GLY A 164 -16.67 10.14 11.55
CA GLY A 164 -16.03 8.84 11.46
C GLY A 164 -14.56 8.95 11.02
N GLN A 165 -13.72 8.04 11.51
CA GLN A 165 -12.33 7.94 11.08
C GLN A 165 -12.17 7.53 9.61
N SER A 166 -13.15 6.80 9.06
CA SER A 166 -13.10 6.36 7.65
C SER A 166 -13.26 7.54 6.68
N TYR A 167 -13.85 8.65 7.14
CA TYR A 167 -13.97 9.90 6.37
C TYR A 167 -12.61 10.50 5.99
N LEU A 168 -11.54 10.17 6.74
CA LEU A 168 -10.17 10.57 6.41
C LEU A 168 -9.69 10.05 5.05
N PHE A 169 -10.42 9.11 4.43
CA PHE A 169 -10.26 8.81 3.01
C PHE A 169 -10.35 10.06 2.12
N TYR A 170 -11.29 10.96 2.39
CA TYR A 170 -11.47 12.18 1.61
C TYR A 170 -10.30 13.16 1.79
N ASP A 171 -9.63 13.16 2.95
CA ASP A 171 -8.39 13.90 3.12
C ASP A 171 -7.26 13.36 2.25
N TYR A 172 -7.15 12.03 2.09
CA TYR A 172 -6.22 11.43 1.13
C TYR A 172 -6.52 11.89 -0.30
N VAL A 173 -7.78 11.81 -0.74
CA VAL A 173 -8.20 12.24 -2.08
C VAL A 173 -7.87 13.72 -2.30
N ARG A 174 -8.17 14.58 -1.31
CA ARG A 174 -7.84 16.01 -1.33
C ARG A 174 -6.34 16.24 -1.53
N VAL A 175 -5.50 15.68 -0.67
CA VAL A 175 -4.04 15.85 -0.73
C VAL A 175 -3.47 15.28 -2.03
N ARG A 176 -3.93 14.10 -2.45
CA ARG A 176 -3.50 13.47 -3.70
C ARG A 176 -3.83 14.33 -4.92
N ASN A 177 -5.02 14.92 -4.98
CA ASN A 177 -5.42 15.76 -6.10
C ASN A 177 -4.62 17.07 -6.14
N GLN A 178 -4.31 17.65 -4.98
CA GLN A 178 -3.43 18.82 -4.89
C GLN A 178 -2.00 18.50 -5.38
N LEU A 179 -1.42 17.39 -4.91
CA LEU A 179 -0.09 16.95 -5.31
C LEU A 179 -0.03 16.60 -6.80
N LYS A 180 -1.05 15.92 -7.32
CA LYS A 180 -1.17 15.61 -8.75
C LYS A 180 -1.22 16.89 -9.59
N ALA A 181 -2.06 17.86 -9.22
CA ALA A 181 -2.14 19.13 -9.96
C ALA A 181 -0.81 19.89 -9.94
N ALA A 182 -0.12 19.91 -8.80
CA ALA A 182 1.20 20.53 -8.69
C ALA A 182 2.28 19.81 -9.52
N ALA A 183 2.24 18.48 -9.59
CA ALA A 183 3.13 17.69 -10.41
C ALA A 183 2.86 17.89 -11.91
N ASP A 184 1.60 17.84 -12.33
CA ASP A 184 1.18 18.05 -13.72
C ASP A 184 1.60 19.44 -14.22
N ALA A 185 1.42 20.50 -13.40
CA ALA A 185 1.84 21.86 -13.72
C ALA A 185 3.35 22.01 -13.95
N LYS A 186 4.15 21.09 -13.40
CA LYS A 186 5.62 21.07 -13.53
C LYS A 186 6.11 19.99 -14.50
N GLY A 187 5.21 19.25 -15.14
CA GLY A 187 5.58 18.08 -15.96
C GLY A 187 6.30 16.98 -15.17
N GLN A 188 6.09 16.92 -13.86
CA GLN A 188 6.77 16.01 -12.95
C GLN A 188 6.04 14.66 -12.90
N ARG A 189 6.80 13.56 -12.90
CA ARG A 189 6.24 12.24 -12.57
C ARG A 189 5.81 12.21 -11.10
N PHE A 190 4.63 11.66 -10.84
CA PHE A 190 4.04 11.54 -9.50
C PHE A 190 3.37 10.17 -9.37
N PHE A 191 3.76 9.43 -8.34
CA PHE A 191 3.25 8.10 -8.02
C PHE A 191 2.44 8.14 -6.74
N TRP A 192 1.37 7.34 -6.68
CA TRP A 192 0.59 7.20 -5.47
C TRP A 192 0.07 5.78 -5.29
N LEU A 193 -0.05 5.36 -4.03
CA LEU A 193 -0.63 4.09 -3.62
C LEU A 193 -1.59 4.35 -2.46
N PHE A 194 -2.82 3.86 -2.60
CA PHE A 194 -3.82 3.84 -1.56
C PHE A 194 -4.27 2.41 -1.26
N GLU A 195 -4.38 2.05 0.02
CA GLU A 195 -4.79 0.71 0.46
C GLU A 195 -6.01 0.74 1.36
N ASN A 196 -6.84 -0.31 1.30
CA ASN A 196 -7.87 -0.55 2.30
C ASN A 196 -8.24 -2.05 2.40
N THR A 197 -9.09 -2.41 3.38
CA THR A 197 -9.61 -3.76 3.56
C THR A 197 -10.33 -4.27 2.31
N SER A 198 -10.25 -5.57 2.01
CA SER A 198 -11.03 -6.19 0.94
C SER A 198 -12.46 -6.55 1.36
N HIS A 199 -12.78 -6.40 2.65
CA HIS A 199 -14.11 -6.70 3.19
C HIS A 199 -14.96 -5.43 3.26
N LEU A 200 -15.20 -4.82 2.10
CA LEU A 200 -16.04 -3.62 1.96
C LEU A 200 -17.41 -3.97 1.38
N LYS A 201 -18.41 -3.12 1.66
CA LYS A 201 -19.64 -3.07 0.86
C LYS A 201 -19.30 -2.64 -0.58
N LYS A 202 -20.01 -3.17 -1.57
CA LYS A 202 -19.75 -2.86 -2.99
C LYS A 202 -19.90 -1.38 -3.30
N GLU A 203 -20.86 -0.72 -2.64
CA GLU A 203 -21.16 0.70 -2.79
C GLU A 203 -20.00 1.55 -2.26
N VAL A 204 -19.43 1.18 -1.12
CA VAL A 204 -18.26 1.86 -0.54
C VAL A 204 -17.04 1.72 -1.47
N GLN A 205 -16.77 0.50 -1.96
CA GLN A 205 -15.69 0.29 -2.92
C GLN A 205 -15.89 1.11 -4.21
N ALA A 206 -17.12 1.18 -4.72
CA ALA A 206 -17.45 1.95 -5.91
C ALA A 206 -17.23 3.45 -5.70
N THR A 207 -17.64 4.00 -4.55
CA THR A 207 -17.37 5.40 -4.18
C THR A 207 -15.86 5.65 -4.13
N MET A 208 -15.09 4.80 -3.43
CA MET A 208 -13.64 4.96 -3.35
C MET A 208 -12.96 4.91 -4.72
N SER A 209 -13.39 3.99 -5.58
CA SER A 209 -12.85 3.83 -6.94
C SER A 209 -13.18 5.02 -7.83
N LYS A 210 -14.38 5.60 -7.69
CA LYS A 210 -14.78 6.84 -8.36
C LYS A 210 -13.91 8.01 -7.94
N GLU A 211 -13.75 8.26 -6.63
CA GLU A 211 -12.94 9.36 -6.11
C GLU A 211 -11.45 9.21 -6.45
N LEU A 212 -10.95 7.97 -6.49
CA LEU A 212 -9.59 7.67 -6.91
C LEU A 212 -9.44 7.56 -8.44
N GLY A 213 -10.52 7.57 -9.21
CA GLY A 213 -10.48 7.52 -10.68
C GLY A 213 -9.93 6.22 -11.27
N CYS A 214 -9.90 5.11 -10.51
CA CYS A 214 -9.51 3.78 -10.99
C CYS A 214 -10.12 2.68 -10.12
N GLU A 215 -10.21 1.46 -10.65
CA GLU A 215 -10.62 0.28 -9.89
C GLU A 215 -9.44 -0.29 -9.09
N PRO A 216 -9.69 -0.91 -7.93
CA PRO A 216 -8.63 -1.54 -7.17
C PRO A 216 -8.22 -2.87 -7.78
N PHE A 217 -6.98 -3.26 -7.50
CA PHE A 217 -6.55 -4.66 -7.57
C PHE A 217 -6.49 -5.26 -6.16
N GLN A 218 -6.75 -6.56 -6.04
CA GLN A 218 -6.75 -7.26 -4.76
C GLN A 218 -5.50 -8.13 -4.62
N VAL A 219 -4.80 -8.04 -3.50
CA VAL A 219 -3.66 -8.93 -3.21
C VAL A 219 -3.87 -9.60 -1.85
N CYS A 220 -3.55 -10.89 -1.77
CA CYS A 220 -3.48 -11.61 -0.50
C CYS A 220 -2.02 -11.79 -0.08
N ALA A 221 -1.69 -11.43 1.16
CA ALA A 221 -0.34 -11.62 1.70
C ALA A 221 0.11 -13.08 1.73
N SER A 222 -0.82 -14.05 1.62
CA SER A 222 -0.51 -15.48 1.52
C SER A 222 0.28 -15.87 0.28
N ARG A 223 0.44 -14.94 -0.68
CA ARG A 223 1.35 -15.09 -1.82
C ARG A 223 2.83 -14.95 -1.44
N PHE A 224 3.12 -14.24 -0.33
CA PHE A 224 4.48 -13.88 0.06
C PHE A 224 4.84 -14.37 1.48
N SER A 225 3.84 -14.52 2.35
CA SER A 225 4.01 -14.83 3.78
C SER A 225 2.93 -15.79 4.30
N ALA A 226 3.10 -16.33 5.51
CA ALA A 226 2.18 -17.33 6.06
C ALA A 226 0.87 -16.74 6.65
N THR A 227 0.28 -15.68 6.08
CA THR A 227 -0.97 -15.07 6.58
C THR A 227 -2.01 -14.81 5.49
N LYS A 228 -3.27 -15.13 5.80
CA LYS A 228 -4.42 -14.84 4.93
C LYS A 228 -4.88 -13.39 5.14
N ARG A 229 -4.16 -12.41 4.58
CA ARG A 229 -4.49 -10.97 4.64
C ARG A 229 -4.79 -10.44 3.23
N LYS A 230 -6.07 -10.37 2.87
CA LYS A 230 -6.55 -9.78 1.60
C LYS A 230 -6.78 -8.28 1.75
N ARG A 231 -6.30 -7.49 0.79
CA ARG A 231 -6.45 -6.03 0.74
C ARG A 231 -6.67 -5.55 -0.69
N LEU A 232 -7.33 -4.40 -0.80
CA LEU A 232 -7.54 -3.67 -2.05
C LEU A 232 -6.53 -2.54 -2.15
N PHE A 233 -5.98 -2.35 -3.35
CA PHE A 233 -5.01 -1.33 -3.65
C PHE A 233 -5.44 -0.54 -4.87
N TRP A 234 -5.40 0.78 -4.76
CA TRP A 234 -5.60 1.73 -5.86
C TRP A 234 -4.29 2.45 -6.10
N SER A 235 -3.88 2.60 -7.36
CA SER A 235 -2.58 3.18 -7.66
C SER A 235 -2.49 3.60 -9.13
N ASN A 236 -1.54 4.48 -9.43
CA ASN A 236 -1.04 4.74 -10.78
C ASN A 236 0.34 4.13 -11.07
N ILE A 237 0.88 3.31 -10.15
CA ILE A 237 2.15 2.62 -10.34
C ILE A 237 1.96 1.51 -11.38
N PRO A 238 2.88 1.36 -12.36
CA PRO A 238 2.75 0.37 -13.43
C PRO A 238 3.08 -1.04 -12.94
N VAL A 239 2.20 -1.59 -12.10
CA VAL A 239 2.34 -2.94 -11.54
C VAL A 239 1.96 -3.98 -12.58
N ILE A 240 2.86 -4.94 -12.84
CA ILE A 240 2.55 -6.13 -13.65
C ILE A 240 1.99 -7.19 -12.70
N TYR A 241 0.66 -7.26 -12.58
CA TYR A 241 0.00 -8.10 -11.57
C TYR A 241 0.30 -9.60 -11.75
N ASP A 242 0.39 -10.09 -12.99
CA ASP A 242 0.68 -11.50 -13.28
C ASP A 242 2.10 -11.92 -12.83
N SER A 243 3.00 -10.94 -12.63
CA SER A 243 4.34 -11.18 -12.07
C SER A 243 4.35 -11.29 -10.54
N LEU A 244 3.22 -11.01 -9.87
CA LEU A 244 3.06 -11.14 -8.42
C LEU A 244 2.66 -12.56 -7.99
N GLU A 245 2.74 -13.56 -8.88
CA GLU A 245 2.42 -14.95 -8.55
C GLU A 245 3.52 -15.59 -7.66
N PRO A 246 3.14 -16.43 -6.68
CA PRO A 246 4.11 -17.14 -5.85
C PRO A 246 4.98 -18.06 -6.71
N GLN A 247 6.30 -17.95 -6.54
CA GLN A 247 7.32 -18.71 -7.28
C GLN A 247 7.42 -20.19 -6.83
N GLY A 248 6.30 -20.84 -6.52
CA GLY A 248 6.26 -22.25 -6.11
C GLY A 248 6.80 -22.54 -4.70
N ARG A 249 7.20 -21.52 -3.91
CA ARG A 249 7.64 -21.73 -2.52
C ARG A 249 6.46 -22.13 -1.63
N LYS A 250 6.53 -23.30 -0.99
CA LYS A 250 5.57 -23.72 0.03
C LYS A 250 5.85 -22.93 1.33
N ILE A 251 5.03 -21.91 1.59
CA ILE A 251 5.15 -21.06 2.78
C ILE A 251 4.41 -21.72 3.96
N SER A 252 5.03 -21.75 5.13
CA SER A 252 4.45 -22.31 6.36
C SER A 252 4.57 -21.35 7.54
N LEU A 253 3.54 -21.27 8.38
CA LEU A 253 3.55 -20.49 9.62
C LEU A 253 4.69 -20.89 10.55
N GLN A 254 5.09 -22.17 10.52
CA GLN A 254 6.18 -22.68 11.34
C GLN A 254 7.51 -21.94 11.13
N GLU A 255 7.77 -21.42 9.92
CA GLU A 255 8.98 -20.68 9.58
C GLU A 255 9.11 -19.36 10.35
N TYR A 256 8.01 -18.86 10.90
CA TYR A 256 7.93 -17.59 11.62
C TYR A 256 7.93 -17.77 13.14
N LEU A 257 7.96 -19.02 13.63
CA LEU A 257 7.92 -19.34 15.05
C LEU A 257 9.33 -19.63 15.58
N GLY A 258 9.52 -19.44 16.89
CA GLY A 258 10.72 -19.92 17.58
C GLY A 258 10.80 -21.46 17.64
N LEU A 259 12.01 -21.99 17.86
CA LEU A 259 12.33 -23.44 17.77
C LEU A 259 11.44 -24.38 18.59
N VAL A 260 10.87 -23.89 19.70
CA VAL A 260 10.11 -24.69 20.66
C VAL A 260 8.59 -24.57 20.49
N ARG A 261 8.11 -23.72 19.57
CA ARG A 261 6.68 -23.46 19.36
C ARG A 261 6.23 -24.10 18.05
N VAL A 262 5.07 -24.75 18.07
CA VAL A 262 4.57 -25.56 16.95
C VAL A 262 3.32 -24.94 16.34
N ALA A 263 3.34 -24.68 15.04
CA ALA A 263 2.18 -24.20 14.31
C ALA A 263 1.09 -25.28 14.22
N GLN A 264 -0.14 -24.91 14.57
CA GLN A 264 -1.33 -25.77 14.45
C GLN A 264 -2.04 -25.60 13.11
N VAL A 265 -1.67 -24.56 12.35
CA VAL A 265 -2.23 -24.22 11.04
C VAL A 265 -1.10 -23.87 10.08
N PRO A 266 -1.25 -24.17 8.78
CA PRO A 266 -0.22 -23.82 7.79
C PRO A 266 -0.10 -22.31 7.57
N LEU A 267 -1.21 -21.58 7.70
CA LEU A 267 -1.29 -20.13 7.54
C LEU A 267 -2.10 -19.53 8.67
N ALA A 268 -1.60 -18.44 9.24
CA ALA A 268 -2.36 -17.62 10.16
C ALA A 268 -3.56 -16.95 9.46
N LYS A 269 -4.62 -16.68 10.23
CA LYS A 269 -5.70 -15.78 9.79
C LYS A 269 -5.18 -14.34 9.63
N THR A 270 -6.02 -13.45 9.08
CA THR A 270 -5.73 -12.02 9.06
C THR A 270 -5.42 -11.54 10.48
N ILE A 271 -4.25 -10.94 10.66
CA ILE A 271 -3.91 -10.27 11.92
C ILE A 271 -4.72 -8.98 12.02
N THR A 272 -5.48 -8.84 13.10
CA THR A 272 -6.30 -7.66 13.41
C THR A 272 -5.83 -7.02 14.72
N THR A 273 -6.45 -5.92 15.11
CA THR A 273 -6.12 -5.23 16.37
C THR A 273 -6.43 -6.06 17.61
N ASN A 274 -7.43 -6.94 17.52
CA ASN A 274 -7.82 -7.84 18.60
C ASN A 274 -7.27 -9.24 18.35
N ARG A 275 -6.42 -9.73 19.27
CA ARG A 275 -5.83 -11.08 19.20
C ARG A 275 -6.85 -12.21 19.09
N ALA A 276 -8.10 -12.01 19.53
CA ALA A 276 -9.17 -12.99 19.37
C ALA A 276 -9.41 -13.36 17.88
N GLY A 277 -9.07 -12.47 16.94
CA GLY A 277 -9.12 -12.75 15.50
C GLY A 277 -8.22 -13.90 15.04
N GLN A 278 -7.24 -14.31 15.86
CA GLN A 278 -6.37 -15.44 15.57
C GLN A 278 -7.06 -16.80 15.80
N LYS A 279 -8.14 -16.85 16.59
CA LYS A 279 -8.85 -18.10 16.90
C LYS A 279 -9.50 -18.69 15.64
N SER A 280 -9.51 -20.01 15.54
CA SER A 280 -10.30 -20.74 14.55
C SER A 280 -11.81 -20.57 14.80
N SER A 281 -12.66 -21.04 13.88
CA SER A 281 -14.12 -21.09 14.11
C SER A 281 -14.50 -21.99 15.29
N SER A 282 -13.67 -23.00 15.59
CA SER A 282 -13.81 -23.87 16.76
C SER A 282 -13.12 -23.33 18.01
N GLY A 283 -12.64 -22.08 18.00
CA GLY A 283 -12.01 -21.42 19.15
C GLY A 283 -10.53 -21.75 19.39
N LYS A 284 -9.92 -22.63 18.58
CA LYS A 284 -8.53 -23.07 18.74
C LYS A 284 -7.51 -22.00 18.35
N LEU A 285 -6.37 -21.95 19.04
CA LEU A 285 -5.27 -21.03 18.75
C LEU A 285 -4.31 -21.57 17.69
N PRO A 286 -3.59 -20.69 16.97
CA PRO A 286 -2.77 -21.09 15.82
C PRO A 286 -1.44 -21.76 16.18
N VAL A 287 -1.03 -21.74 17.45
CA VAL A 287 0.27 -22.23 17.92
C VAL A 287 0.07 -23.05 19.18
N THR A 288 0.95 -24.02 19.42
CA THR A 288 1.13 -24.67 20.73
C THR A 288 2.55 -24.49 21.24
N TYR A 289 2.68 -24.46 22.58
CA TYR A 289 3.95 -24.48 23.31
C TYR A 289 3.77 -25.42 24.51
N GLU A 290 4.63 -26.44 24.62
CA GLU A 290 4.53 -27.45 25.69
C GLU A 290 3.10 -28.05 25.84
N GLY A 291 2.45 -28.32 24.70
CA GLY A 291 1.10 -28.87 24.66
C GLY A 291 -0.04 -27.88 24.96
N LYS A 292 0.27 -26.61 25.29
CA LYS A 292 -0.73 -25.56 25.55
C LYS A 292 -0.94 -24.70 24.32
N GLU A 293 -2.20 -24.38 24.03
CA GLU A 293 -2.60 -23.48 22.95
C GLU A 293 -2.18 -22.03 23.23
N GLU A 294 -1.58 -21.37 22.25
CA GLU A 294 -0.98 -20.04 22.38
C GLU A 294 -1.29 -19.12 21.18
N TYR A 295 -1.40 -17.82 21.43
CA TYR A 295 -1.47 -16.81 20.38
C TYR A 295 -0.10 -16.63 19.72
N LEU A 296 -0.09 -16.10 18.50
CA LEU A 296 1.12 -15.49 17.93
C LEU A 296 1.56 -14.32 18.81
N PHE A 297 2.86 -14.25 19.07
CA PHE A 297 3.50 -13.11 19.71
C PHE A 297 3.73 -12.01 18.67
N ALA A 298 3.90 -10.77 19.14
CA ALA A 298 4.17 -9.63 18.28
C ALA A 298 5.40 -9.87 17.41
N ARG A 299 6.44 -10.53 17.93
CA ARG A 299 7.63 -10.93 17.16
C ARG A 299 7.30 -11.86 15.99
N ASP A 300 6.43 -12.85 16.19
CA ASP A 300 6.03 -13.75 15.09
C ASP A 300 5.28 -12.94 14.03
N ILE A 301 4.41 -12.02 14.47
CA ILE A 301 3.60 -11.17 13.60
C ILE A 301 4.47 -10.17 12.83
N GLU A 302 5.50 -9.60 13.44
CA GLU A 302 6.49 -8.75 12.76
C GLU A 302 7.09 -9.50 11.57
N LEU A 303 7.66 -10.68 11.82
CA LEU A 303 8.25 -11.52 10.78
C LEU A 303 7.21 -11.91 9.72
N LEU A 304 6.01 -12.28 10.15
CA LEU A 304 4.91 -12.67 9.28
C LEU A 304 4.44 -11.55 8.35
N LEU A 305 4.49 -10.30 8.80
CA LEU A 305 4.17 -9.12 8.01
C LEU A 305 5.40 -8.55 7.28
N GLY A 306 6.56 -9.21 7.40
CA GLY A 306 7.80 -8.84 6.73
C GLY A 306 8.57 -7.72 7.41
N PHE A 307 8.30 -7.38 8.67
CA PHE A 307 9.13 -6.47 9.47
C PHE A 307 10.33 -7.22 10.09
N PRO A 308 11.42 -6.50 10.44
CA PRO A 308 12.48 -7.06 11.28
C PRO A 308 11.95 -7.56 12.64
N ALA A 309 12.57 -8.60 13.19
CA ALA A 309 12.26 -9.03 14.56
C ALA A 309 12.61 -7.90 15.56
N GLY A 310 11.69 -7.62 16.48
CA GLY A 310 11.84 -6.53 17.45
C GLY A 310 11.44 -5.15 16.92
N TYR A 311 10.93 -5.05 15.68
CA TYR A 311 10.62 -3.76 15.04
C TYR A 311 9.62 -2.89 15.82
N THR A 312 8.74 -3.49 16.63
CA THR A 312 7.79 -2.76 17.49
C THR A 312 8.14 -2.83 18.98
N ASP A 313 9.33 -3.32 19.34
CA ASP A 313 9.72 -3.59 20.73
C ASP A 313 10.31 -2.37 21.45
N TYR A 314 9.53 -1.30 21.53
CA TYR A 314 9.99 -0.02 22.08
C TYR A 314 9.09 0.48 23.22
N GLY A 315 9.72 1.17 24.16
CA GLY A 315 9.03 1.94 25.20
C GLY A 315 8.11 1.12 26.11
N GLY A 316 8.46 -0.14 26.39
CA GLY A 316 7.72 -1.01 27.32
C GLY A 316 6.33 -1.43 26.85
N MET A 317 6.03 -1.33 25.55
CA MET A 317 4.72 -1.69 25.02
C MET A 317 4.41 -3.18 25.23
N SER A 318 3.19 -3.45 25.72
CA SER A 318 2.70 -4.82 25.87
C SER A 318 2.62 -5.54 24.52
N ASN A 319 2.69 -6.87 24.56
CA ASN A 319 2.52 -7.71 23.36
C ASN A 319 1.17 -7.45 22.65
N SER A 320 0.11 -7.14 23.40
CA SER A 320 -1.19 -6.75 22.86
C SER A 320 -1.16 -5.41 22.14
N THR A 321 -0.48 -4.41 22.70
CA THR A 321 -0.32 -3.08 22.08
C THR A 321 0.42 -3.23 20.75
N ARG A 322 1.56 -3.95 20.76
CA ARG A 322 2.37 -4.23 19.57
C ARG A 322 1.57 -4.99 18.50
N THR A 323 0.82 -6.01 18.90
CA THR A 323 -0.09 -6.75 18.01
C THR A 323 -1.14 -5.83 17.38
N ALA A 324 -1.67 -4.86 18.14
CA ALA A 324 -2.64 -3.91 17.63
C ALA A 324 -2.06 -2.97 16.56
N LEU A 325 -0.81 -2.50 16.75
CA LEU A 325 -0.11 -1.72 15.73
C LEU A 325 0.09 -2.55 14.45
N LEU A 326 0.62 -3.77 14.60
CA LEU A 326 0.88 -4.69 13.49
C LEU A 326 -0.39 -5.08 12.74
N GLY A 327 -1.51 -5.29 13.43
CA GLY A 327 -2.81 -5.60 12.82
C GLY A 327 -3.29 -4.51 11.85
N ARG A 328 -2.95 -3.24 12.12
CA ARG A 328 -3.26 -2.08 11.26
C ARG A 328 -2.24 -1.88 10.14
N SER A 329 -1.01 -2.36 10.30
CA SER A 329 0.08 -2.17 9.33
C SER A 329 -0.10 -2.90 7.99
N TRP A 330 0.62 -2.48 6.97
CA TRP A 330 0.73 -3.23 5.72
C TRP A 330 1.59 -4.49 5.86
N SER A 331 1.36 -5.45 4.96
CA SER A 331 2.35 -6.51 4.72
C SER A 331 3.47 -5.92 3.86
N VAL A 332 4.68 -5.89 4.40
CA VAL A 332 5.88 -5.32 3.77
C VAL A 332 6.14 -5.98 2.42
N ASP A 333 6.06 -7.30 2.33
CA ASP A 333 6.38 -8.02 1.08
C ASP A 333 5.36 -7.77 -0.03
N VAL A 334 4.07 -7.64 0.32
CA VAL A 334 3.03 -7.23 -0.64
C VAL A 334 3.33 -5.84 -1.20
N VAL A 335 3.60 -4.88 -0.32
CA VAL A 335 3.86 -3.49 -0.74
C VAL A 335 5.19 -3.37 -1.47
N MET A 336 6.20 -4.16 -1.09
CA MET A 336 7.47 -4.25 -1.82
C MET A 336 7.27 -4.71 -3.26
N ALA A 337 6.42 -5.71 -3.49
CA ALA A 337 6.12 -6.17 -4.83
C ALA A 337 5.37 -5.10 -5.66
N ILE A 338 4.44 -4.36 -5.03
CA ILE A 338 3.71 -3.25 -5.65
C ILE A 338 4.65 -2.06 -6.00
N LEU A 339 5.57 -1.71 -5.11
CA LEU A 339 6.47 -0.57 -5.28
C LEU A 339 7.73 -0.91 -6.08
N SER A 340 8.00 -2.19 -6.39
CA SER A 340 9.18 -2.64 -7.13
C SER A 340 9.43 -1.89 -8.45
N PRO A 341 8.43 -1.56 -9.29
CA PRO A 341 8.64 -0.80 -10.52
C PRO A 341 9.25 0.60 -10.30
N LEU A 342 9.15 1.16 -9.10
CA LEU A 342 9.71 2.48 -8.80
C LEU A 342 11.25 2.52 -8.86
N LYS A 343 11.92 1.35 -8.84
CA LYS A 343 13.38 1.25 -9.03
C LYS A 343 13.86 1.83 -10.36
N ASP A 344 13.00 1.88 -11.37
CA ASP A 344 13.34 2.42 -12.70
C ASP A 344 13.19 3.95 -12.77
N PHE A 345 12.65 4.57 -11.71
CA PHE A 345 12.31 6.00 -11.67
C PHE A 345 13.14 6.78 -10.65
N PHE A 346 13.77 6.10 -9.70
CA PHE A 346 14.54 6.70 -8.63
C PHE A 346 15.91 6.05 -8.49
N ARG A 347 16.89 6.86 -8.07
CA ARG A 347 18.26 6.42 -7.81
C ARG A 347 18.28 5.30 -6.79
N ARG A 348 19.18 4.34 -6.95
CA ARG A 348 19.39 3.31 -5.94
C ARG A 348 20.43 3.74 -4.90
N GLU A 349 20.18 3.38 -3.64
CA GLU A 349 21.18 3.45 -2.58
C GLU A 349 22.16 2.29 -2.76
N HIS A 350 23.38 2.61 -3.21
CA HIS A 350 24.48 1.66 -3.15
C HIS A 350 24.96 1.56 -1.71
N GLN A 351 24.57 0.52 -0.99
CA GLN A 351 25.25 0.16 0.24
C GLN A 351 26.70 -0.18 -0.13
N GLY A 352 27.65 0.63 0.35
CA GLY A 352 29.06 0.26 0.28
C GLY A 352 29.22 -1.13 0.89
N ARG A 353 30.06 -1.99 0.32
CA ARG A 353 30.38 -3.32 0.86
C ARG A 353 30.72 -3.19 2.35
N GLY A 354 29.76 -3.48 3.23
CA GLY A 354 29.88 -3.15 4.65
C GLY A 354 28.76 -3.78 5.46
N LEU A 355 29.08 -4.95 6.02
CA LEU A 355 28.35 -5.73 7.02
C LEU A 355 26.93 -6.19 6.66
N GLN A 356 26.87 -7.42 6.14
CA GLN A 356 25.77 -8.33 6.48
C GLN A 356 25.81 -8.57 8.00
N LEU A 357 24.71 -8.26 8.68
CA LEU A 357 24.44 -8.69 10.06
C LEU A 357 23.41 -9.81 10.05
#